data_AF-A0A9E3SF26-F1
#
_entry.id   AF-A0A9E3SF26-F1
#
_cell.length_a   1.000
_cell.length_b   1.000
_cell.length_c   1.000
_cell.angle_alpha   90.00
_cell.angle_beta   90.00
_cell.angle_gamma   90.00
#
_symmetry.space_group_name_H-M   'P 1'
#
loop_
_entity.id
_entity.type
_entity.pdbx_description
1 polymer ?
#
loop_
_entity_poly.entity_id
_entity_poly.type
_entity_poly.pdbx_seq_one_letter_code
_entity_poly.pdbx_strand_id
1 'polypeptide(L)'
;MDNPATTFEFFTDATGAYEGMIIAGTYDYTVSAAGYTPEMLEGVEIVLNATVTNDFELMEFPSPPINVVATEITDDNVLITWHNPTYAPFEPVFETFDNGIPSSWTVVVGGSTADTWYMETPAGNPQSTGASLDGTNFAHVDSDEAGSGASLNEMLYTPVVNASTAEALFLSFDQYYRHLGSSFGKVEVYDGTAWVTILNQTATAGAWSNPNHQVIDVTAYANEEFQVRFHYSDGTSWSWYWSLDNVAITDAVTR
;
A
#
# COMPACT_ATOMS: atom_id res chain seq x y z
N MET A 1 39.50 -13.32 -16.54
CA MET A 1 38.18 -13.15 -17.15
C MET A 1 37.30 -12.67 -16.03
N ASP A 2 36.85 -11.42 -16.06
CA ASP A 2 35.97 -10.89 -15.01
C ASP A 2 34.69 -11.72 -14.99
N ASN A 3 34.44 -12.37 -13.85
CA ASN A 3 33.16 -12.98 -13.55
C ASN A 3 32.15 -11.84 -13.42
N PRO A 4 30.98 -11.86 -14.09
CA PRO A 4 29.96 -10.86 -13.86
C PRO A 4 29.67 -10.78 -12.35
N ALA A 5 29.68 -9.57 -11.79
CA ALA A 5 29.31 -9.34 -10.40
C ALA A 5 27.94 -10.00 -10.16
N THR A 6 27.93 -11.04 -9.34
CA THR A 6 26.71 -11.76 -9.02
C THR A 6 26.06 -11.02 -7.86
N THR A 7 24.98 -10.30 -8.14
CA THR A 7 24.22 -9.54 -7.15
C THR A 7 23.01 -10.37 -6.71
N PHE A 8 22.73 -10.36 -5.40
CA PHE A 8 21.53 -10.93 -4.79
C PHE A 8 20.83 -9.83 -4.01
N GLU A 9 19.50 -9.83 -4.01
CA GLU A 9 18.68 -8.82 -3.34
C GLU A 9 17.65 -9.50 -2.44
N PHE A 10 17.49 -8.98 -1.22
CA PHE A 10 16.59 -9.48 -0.20
C PHE A 10 15.90 -8.29 0.48
N PHE A 11 14.66 -8.49 0.91
CA PHE A 11 13.89 -7.48 1.64
C PHE A 11 13.64 -7.98 3.06
N THR A 12 13.59 -7.05 4.02
CA THR A 12 13.23 -7.36 5.40
C THR A 12 11.73 -7.60 5.53
N ASP A 13 11.33 -8.46 6.46
CA ASP A 13 9.94 -8.56 6.90
C ASP A 13 9.54 -7.37 7.81
N ALA A 14 8.29 -7.37 8.29
CA ALA A 14 7.77 -6.33 9.18
C ALA A 14 8.49 -6.24 10.54
N THR A 15 9.31 -7.24 10.89
CA THR A 15 10.14 -7.26 12.11
C THR A 15 11.58 -6.81 11.86
N GLY A 16 11.96 -6.54 10.61
CA GLY A 16 13.32 -6.19 10.20
C GLY A 16 14.20 -7.41 9.89
N ALA A 17 13.65 -8.63 9.89
CA ALA A 17 14.42 -9.85 9.63
C ALA A 17 14.54 -10.13 8.13
N TYR A 18 15.68 -10.67 7.69
CA TYR A 18 15.94 -11.06 6.30
C TYR A 18 16.63 -12.42 6.25
N GLU A 19 16.32 -13.22 5.23
CA GLU A 19 17.00 -14.50 4.96
C GLU A 19 17.11 -14.80 3.46
N GLY A 20 18.15 -15.54 3.08
CA GLY A 20 18.43 -15.81 1.67
C GLY A 20 19.49 -16.88 1.44
N MET A 21 19.31 -17.70 0.41
CA MET A 21 20.33 -18.64 -0.07
C MET A 21 21.08 -18.04 -1.25
N ILE A 22 22.41 -17.97 -1.13
CA ILE A 22 23.28 -17.50 -2.20
C ILE A 22 24.42 -18.49 -2.46
N ILE A 23 25.15 -18.29 -3.55
CA ILE A 23 26.32 -19.11 -3.90
C ILE A 23 27.47 -18.74 -2.95
N ALA A 24 28.27 -19.73 -2.52
CA ALA A 24 29.46 -19.48 -1.70
C ALA A 24 30.43 -18.52 -2.42
N GLY A 25 30.96 -17.53 -1.70
CA GLY A 25 31.77 -16.45 -2.26
C GLY A 25 32.04 -15.35 -1.25
N THR A 26 32.75 -14.31 -1.69
CA THR A 26 32.97 -13.09 -0.91
C THR A 26 32.13 -11.97 -1.51
N TYR A 27 31.38 -11.27 -0.67
CA TYR A 27 30.40 -10.26 -1.09
C TYR A 27 30.54 -8.97 -0.29
N ASP A 28 30.22 -7.86 -0.94
CA ASP A 28 29.99 -6.59 -0.31
C ASP A 28 28.47 -6.42 -0.12
N TYR A 29 28.07 -5.95 1.06
CA TYR A 29 26.70 -5.75 1.46
C TYR A 29 26.41 -4.26 1.36
N THR A 30 25.29 -3.90 0.74
CA THR A 30 24.71 -2.56 0.82
C THR A 30 23.32 -2.70 1.43
N VAL A 31 23.10 -2.08 2.58
CA VAL A 31 21.81 -2.12 3.29
C VAL A 31 21.26 -0.72 3.35
N SER A 32 20.04 -0.54 2.85
CA SER A 32 19.40 0.77 2.76
C SER A 32 17.96 0.71 3.23
N ALA A 33 17.52 1.76 3.91
CA ALA A 33 16.12 2.04 4.21
C ALA A 33 15.84 3.51 3.92
N ALA A 34 14.61 3.84 3.51
CA ALA A 34 14.20 5.21 3.24
C ALA A 34 14.32 6.07 4.51
N GLY A 35 14.89 7.27 4.40
CA GLY A 35 15.15 8.15 5.55
C GLY A 35 16.39 7.78 6.37
N TYR A 36 17.11 6.72 6.02
CA TYR A 36 18.35 6.31 6.70
C TYR A 36 19.56 6.42 5.78
N THR A 37 20.72 6.63 6.38
CA THR A 37 22.02 6.54 5.69
C THR A 37 22.32 5.06 5.42
N PRO A 38 22.57 4.64 4.16
CA PRO A 38 22.91 3.26 3.86
C PRO A 38 24.20 2.83 4.57
N GLU A 39 24.22 1.60 5.04
CA GLU A 39 25.40 0.93 5.60
C GLU A 39 26.03 0.04 4.52
N MET A 40 27.37 0.01 4.49
CA MET A 40 28.13 -0.89 3.63
C MET A 40 29.05 -1.77 4.48
N LEU A 41 29.02 -3.07 4.21
CA LEU A 41 29.94 -4.03 4.82
C LEU A 41 30.63 -4.83 3.71
N GLU A 42 31.90 -4.54 3.49
CA GLU A 42 32.69 -5.15 2.42
C GLU A 42 33.35 -6.47 2.86
N GLY A 43 33.57 -7.37 1.92
CA GLY A 43 34.44 -8.53 2.09
C GLY A 43 33.89 -9.65 2.98
N VAL A 44 32.56 -9.81 3.07
CA VAL A 44 31.93 -10.87 3.84
C VAL A 44 32.07 -12.21 3.11
N GLU A 45 32.79 -13.16 3.72
CA GLU A 45 33.00 -14.51 3.18
C GLU A 45 31.85 -15.46 3.60
N ILE A 46 31.16 -16.03 2.62
CA ILE A 46 30.17 -17.10 2.80
C ILE A 46 30.74 -18.38 2.21
N VAL A 47 31.10 -19.33 3.08
CA VAL A 47 31.60 -20.65 2.67
C VAL A 47 30.45 -21.62 2.39
N LEU A 48 30.71 -22.65 1.58
CA LEU A 48 29.71 -23.65 1.22
C LEU A 48 29.09 -24.31 2.47
N ASN A 49 27.76 -24.38 2.51
CA ASN A 49 26.96 -24.93 3.61
C ASN A 49 27.08 -24.19 4.95
N ALA A 50 27.54 -22.94 4.96
CA ALA A 50 27.51 -22.09 6.15
C ALA A 50 26.34 -21.11 6.13
N THR A 51 25.95 -20.65 7.33
CA THR A 51 25.06 -19.52 7.55
C THR A 51 25.87 -18.38 8.12
N VAL A 52 25.76 -17.19 7.52
CA VAL A 52 26.37 -15.95 8.01
C VAL A 52 25.26 -14.99 8.37
N THR A 53 25.35 -14.38 9.54
CA THR A 53 24.37 -13.41 10.06
C THR A 53 25.10 -12.10 10.35
N ASN A 54 24.56 -11.00 9.82
CA ASN A 54 25.03 -9.64 10.12
C ASN A 54 23.82 -8.79 10.51
N ASP A 55 23.88 -8.11 11.64
CA ASP A 55 22.87 -7.13 12.02
C ASP A 55 23.33 -5.75 11.59
N PHE A 56 22.42 -4.96 11.03
CA PHE A 56 22.70 -3.59 10.56
C PHE A 56 21.80 -2.62 11.33
N GLU A 57 22.42 -1.64 11.99
CA GLU A 57 21.72 -0.51 12.59
C GLU A 57 21.90 0.70 11.68
N LEU A 58 20.85 1.10 10.99
CA LEU A 58 20.93 2.27 10.11
C LEU A 58 20.73 3.55 10.92
N MET A 59 21.53 4.58 10.61
CA MET A 59 21.35 5.91 11.19
C MET A 59 20.37 6.74 10.35
N GLU A 60 19.34 7.28 10.98
CA GLU A 60 18.41 8.21 10.35
C GLU A 60 19.18 9.44 9.83
N PHE A 61 18.86 9.88 8.62
CA PHE A 61 19.34 11.16 8.08
C PHE A 61 18.32 12.25 8.45
N PRO A 62 18.57 13.09 9.47
CA PRO A 62 17.60 14.10 9.86
C PRO A 62 17.50 15.14 8.74
N SER A 63 16.27 15.39 8.29
CA SER A 63 16.00 16.50 7.37
C SER A 63 16.42 17.85 7.95
N PRO A 64 16.61 18.89 7.13
CA PRO A 64 16.92 20.21 7.64
C PRO A 64 15.76 20.75 8.50
N PRO A 65 16.05 21.50 9.58
CA PRO A 65 15.02 22.12 10.40
C PRO A 65 14.20 23.14 9.58
N ILE A 66 12.89 23.16 9.78
CA ILE A 66 12.00 24.13 9.11
C ILE A 66 11.82 25.40 9.97
N ASN A 67 11.37 26.49 9.35
CA ASN A 67 11.08 27.76 10.02
C ASN A 67 12.23 28.29 10.89
N VAL A 68 13.44 28.27 10.35
CA VAL A 68 14.60 28.89 11.00
C VAL A 68 14.40 30.41 10.99
N VAL A 69 14.10 30.97 12.16
CA VAL A 69 13.92 32.41 12.37
C VAL A 69 15.00 32.90 13.31
N ALA A 70 15.69 33.97 12.90
CA ALA A 70 16.63 34.70 13.71
C ALA A 70 15.97 35.98 14.22
N THR A 71 15.85 36.12 15.54
CA THR A 71 15.33 37.34 16.21
C THR A 71 16.44 37.98 17.00
N GLU A 72 16.80 39.22 16.66
CA GLU A 72 17.75 40.01 17.45
C GLU A 72 17.19 40.27 18.85
N ILE A 73 17.98 39.99 19.88
CA ILE A 73 17.66 40.34 21.27
C ILE A 73 18.49 41.56 21.70
N THR A 74 19.77 41.61 21.32
CA THR A 74 20.71 42.72 21.55
C THR A 74 21.69 42.82 20.39
N ASP A 75 22.46 43.92 20.31
CA ASP A 75 23.53 44.11 19.29
C ASP A 75 24.51 42.93 19.17
N ASP A 76 24.70 42.16 20.25
CA ASP A 76 25.63 41.01 20.30
C ASP A 76 24.92 39.65 20.44
N ASN A 77 23.59 39.60 20.51
CA ASN A 77 22.85 38.35 20.73
C ASN A 77 21.61 38.21 19.83
N VAL A 78 21.48 37.03 19.23
CA VAL A 78 20.36 36.62 18.40
C VAL A 78 19.77 35.33 18.96
N LEU A 79 18.45 35.27 19.08
CA LEU A 79 17.72 34.03 19.31
C LEU A 79 17.43 33.38 17.96
N ILE A 80 17.86 32.13 17.80
CA ILE A 80 17.48 31.30 16.66
C ILE A 80 16.42 30.33 17.14
N THR A 81 15.24 30.38 16.52
CA THR A 81 14.18 29.39 16.72
C THR A 81 13.99 28.59 15.44
N TRP A 82 13.71 27.31 15.57
CA TRP A 82 13.36 26.43 14.48
C TRP A 82 12.26 25.46 14.93
N HIS A 83 11.59 24.83 13.98
CA HIS A 83 10.81 23.63 14.25
C HIS A 83 11.61 22.40 13.84
N ASN A 84 11.29 21.27 14.47
CA ASN A 84 11.85 19.99 14.06
C ASN A 84 11.58 19.77 12.56
N PRO A 85 12.48 19.07 11.87
CA PRO A 85 12.23 18.65 10.50
C PRO A 85 10.91 17.88 10.46
N THR A 86 9.97 18.29 9.62
CA THR A 86 8.83 17.45 9.23
C THR A 86 9.23 16.74 7.96
N TYR A 87 10.03 15.69 8.09
CA TYR A 87 10.24 14.73 7.02
C TYR A 87 9.54 13.46 7.44
N ALA A 88 8.34 13.28 6.92
CA ALA A 88 7.80 11.95 6.76
C ALA A 88 8.32 11.51 5.38
N PRO A 89 9.29 10.58 5.30
CA PRO A 89 9.51 9.90 4.02
C PRO A 89 8.16 9.34 3.56
N PHE A 90 7.98 9.28 2.24
CA PHE A 90 6.85 8.54 1.71
C PHE A 90 6.98 7.09 2.20
N GLU A 91 6.01 6.64 2.96
CA GLU A 91 5.92 5.26 3.41
C GLU A 91 4.96 4.52 2.48
N PRO A 92 5.42 3.50 1.74
CA PRO A 92 4.56 2.74 0.87
C PRO A 92 3.53 1.97 1.69
N VAL A 93 2.34 1.80 1.12
CA VAL A 93 1.30 0.95 1.69
C VAL A 93 1.28 -0.34 0.89
N PHE A 94 1.28 -1.47 1.60
CA PHE A 94 1.04 -2.79 1.04
C PHE A 94 0.00 -3.49 1.89
N GLU A 95 -1.04 -4.01 1.26
CA GLU A 95 -2.10 -4.74 1.93
C GLU A 95 -2.57 -5.93 1.08
N THR A 96 -2.37 -7.14 1.61
CA THR A 96 -2.80 -8.41 1.00
C THR A 96 -4.09 -8.96 1.61
N PHE A 97 -4.63 -8.33 2.66
CA PHE A 97 -5.81 -8.78 3.42
C PHE A 97 -5.75 -10.20 3.99
N ASP A 98 -4.60 -10.90 3.88
CA ASP A 98 -4.38 -12.26 4.40
C ASP A 98 -4.73 -12.40 5.88
N ASN A 99 -4.51 -11.32 6.62
CA ASN A 99 -4.72 -11.24 8.07
C ASN A 99 -5.96 -10.41 8.44
N GLY A 100 -6.89 -10.20 7.50
CA GLY A 100 -8.07 -9.37 7.68
C GLY A 100 -7.87 -7.93 7.23
N ILE A 101 -8.96 -7.15 7.19
CA ILE A 101 -8.89 -5.70 6.97
C ILE A 101 -8.22 -5.07 8.20
N PRO A 102 -7.05 -4.42 8.05
CA PRO A 102 -6.34 -3.88 9.20
C PRO A 102 -7.09 -2.74 9.85
N SER A 103 -6.84 -2.51 11.15
CA SER A 103 -7.44 -1.38 11.88
C SER A 103 -6.99 0.00 11.41
N SER A 104 -5.92 0.08 10.60
CA SER A 104 -5.48 1.32 9.96
C SER A 104 -6.35 1.69 8.74
N TRP A 105 -7.10 0.74 8.19
CA TRP A 105 -8.11 0.95 7.17
C TRP A 105 -9.46 1.26 7.83
N THR A 106 -10.28 2.03 7.14
CA THR A 106 -11.61 2.43 7.65
C THR A 106 -12.70 1.93 6.72
N VAL A 107 -13.66 1.21 7.27
CA VAL A 107 -14.90 0.83 6.56
C VAL A 107 -16.00 1.81 6.95
N VAL A 108 -16.70 2.36 5.96
CA VAL A 108 -17.83 3.27 6.16
C VAL A 108 -19.06 2.69 5.50
N VAL A 109 -20.10 2.54 6.32
CA VAL A 109 -21.41 2.06 5.89
C VAL A 109 -22.28 3.22 5.43
N GLY A 110 -22.63 3.25 4.16
CA GLY A 110 -23.52 4.25 3.58
C GLY A 110 -24.86 3.67 3.10
N GLY A 111 -25.00 2.35 3.13
CA GLY A 111 -26.21 1.62 2.79
C GLY A 111 -27.31 1.65 3.86
N SER A 112 -28.31 0.78 3.68
CA SER A 112 -29.48 0.67 4.57
C SER A 112 -29.32 -0.37 5.68
N THR A 113 -28.30 -1.23 5.60
CA THR A 113 -28.00 -2.30 6.56
C THR A 113 -26.58 -2.16 7.09
N ALA A 114 -26.11 -3.11 7.89
CA ALA A 114 -24.71 -3.16 8.36
C ALA A 114 -23.79 -3.95 7.41
N ASP A 115 -24.34 -4.52 6.33
CA ASP A 115 -23.58 -5.27 5.33
C ASP A 115 -22.66 -4.32 4.57
N THR A 116 -21.38 -4.65 4.51
CA THR A 116 -20.34 -3.74 4.03
C THR A 116 -19.09 -4.51 3.60
N TRP A 117 -17.97 -3.83 3.41
CA TRP A 117 -16.68 -4.47 3.16
C TRP A 117 -16.28 -5.40 4.33
N TYR A 118 -15.98 -6.65 4.03
CA TYR A 118 -15.50 -7.65 4.99
C TYR A 118 -14.35 -8.46 4.39
N MET A 119 -13.60 -9.19 5.22
CA MET A 119 -12.60 -10.14 4.74
C MET A 119 -13.25 -11.49 4.47
N GLU A 120 -12.99 -12.04 3.30
CA GLU A 120 -13.40 -13.39 2.91
C GLU A 120 -12.20 -14.31 2.68
N THR A 121 -12.41 -15.59 2.94
CA THR A 121 -11.44 -16.65 2.72
C THR A 121 -11.84 -17.49 1.51
N PRO A 122 -10.89 -18.13 0.79
CA PRO A 122 -11.23 -19.03 -0.31
C PRO A 122 -12.20 -20.15 0.12
N ALA A 123 -12.03 -20.69 1.34
CA ALA A 123 -12.87 -21.77 1.85
C ALA A 123 -14.28 -21.30 2.25
N GLY A 124 -14.43 -20.03 2.62
CA GLY A 124 -15.67 -19.41 3.06
C GLY A 124 -16.44 -18.66 1.97
N ASN A 125 -15.83 -18.42 0.80
CA ASN A 125 -16.41 -17.59 -0.26
C ASN A 125 -17.86 -18.01 -0.64
N PRO A 126 -18.86 -17.13 -0.42
CA PRO A 126 -20.28 -17.45 -0.62
C PRO A 126 -20.65 -17.58 -2.11
N GLN A 127 -19.89 -16.96 -3.00
CA GLN A 127 -20.13 -16.99 -4.44
C GLN A 127 -19.63 -18.28 -5.08
N SER A 128 -18.52 -18.82 -4.58
CA SER A 128 -18.01 -20.14 -4.96
C SER A 128 -16.91 -20.59 -4.01
N THR A 129 -17.11 -21.71 -3.30
CA THR A 129 -16.07 -22.32 -2.48
C THR A 129 -14.80 -22.59 -3.28
N GLY A 130 -13.65 -22.14 -2.76
CA GLY A 130 -12.34 -22.23 -3.37
C GLY A 130 -11.99 -21.07 -4.31
N ALA A 131 -12.90 -20.11 -4.53
CA ALA A 131 -12.62 -18.94 -5.34
C ALA A 131 -11.91 -17.84 -4.52
N SER A 132 -10.85 -17.28 -5.10
CA SER A 132 -10.04 -16.18 -4.55
C SER A 132 -9.34 -15.47 -5.72
N LEU A 133 -8.75 -14.30 -5.50
CA LEU A 133 -7.98 -13.59 -6.52
C LEU A 133 -6.62 -14.25 -6.77
N ASP A 134 -5.93 -14.74 -5.72
CA ASP A 134 -4.61 -15.38 -5.85
C ASP A 134 -4.46 -16.67 -5.03
N GLY A 135 -5.52 -17.09 -4.33
CA GLY A 135 -5.54 -18.29 -3.49
C GLY A 135 -5.49 -18.00 -2.00
N THR A 136 -5.41 -16.74 -1.58
CA THR A 136 -5.46 -16.32 -0.17
C THR A 136 -6.72 -15.48 0.14
N ASN A 137 -6.75 -14.83 1.30
CA ASN A 137 -7.91 -14.07 1.76
C ASN A 137 -7.93 -12.69 1.10
N PHE A 138 -9.12 -12.13 0.91
CA PHE A 138 -9.28 -10.86 0.17
C PHE A 138 -10.39 -10.00 0.80
N ALA A 139 -10.41 -8.70 0.46
CA ALA A 139 -11.50 -7.81 0.84
C ALA A 139 -12.69 -7.98 -0.12
N HIS A 140 -13.91 -8.05 0.41
CA HIS A 140 -15.12 -8.35 -0.34
C HIS A 140 -16.31 -7.50 0.10
N VAL A 141 -17.19 -7.16 -0.84
CA VAL A 141 -18.50 -6.55 -0.59
C VAL A 141 -19.53 -7.16 -1.54
N ASP A 142 -20.66 -7.62 -1.02
CA ASP A 142 -21.64 -8.39 -1.79
C ASP A 142 -23.09 -7.94 -1.51
N SER A 143 -23.74 -7.42 -2.55
CA SER A 143 -25.15 -7.02 -2.50
C SER A 143 -26.10 -8.22 -2.56
N ASP A 144 -25.68 -9.33 -3.17
CA ASP A 144 -26.45 -10.57 -3.21
C ASP A 144 -26.59 -11.17 -1.81
N GLU A 145 -25.47 -11.20 -1.07
CA GLU A 145 -25.41 -11.76 0.28
C GLU A 145 -26.11 -10.89 1.31
N ALA A 146 -26.04 -9.56 1.19
CA ALA A 146 -26.78 -8.63 2.04
C ALA A 146 -28.30 -8.85 2.00
N GLY A 147 -28.78 -9.51 0.94
CA GLY A 147 -30.13 -10.03 0.84
C GLY A 147 -31.17 -9.02 0.36
N SER A 148 -32.37 -9.54 0.09
CA SER A 148 -33.44 -8.78 -0.55
C SER A 148 -33.85 -7.54 0.26
N GLY A 149 -33.78 -6.38 -0.39
CA GLY A 149 -34.24 -5.10 0.17
C GLY A 149 -33.15 -4.30 0.89
N ALA A 150 -31.93 -4.84 1.01
CA ALA A 150 -30.76 -4.05 1.35
C ALA A 150 -30.36 -3.16 0.17
N SER A 151 -29.86 -1.97 0.47
CA SER A 151 -29.13 -1.12 -0.47
C SER A 151 -27.74 -0.87 0.06
N LEU A 152 -26.72 -1.06 -0.77
CA LEU A 152 -25.32 -0.91 -0.42
C LEU A 152 -24.72 0.34 -1.07
N ASN A 153 -24.00 1.10 -0.27
CA ASN A 153 -23.23 2.26 -0.70
C ASN A 153 -22.01 2.38 0.22
N GLU A 154 -21.04 1.50 -0.01
CA GLU A 154 -20.04 1.08 0.96
C GLU A 154 -18.66 1.58 0.56
N MET A 155 -17.90 2.11 1.53
CA MET A 155 -16.57 2.61 1.29
C MET A 155 -15.52 1.91 2.15
N LEU A 156 -14.40 1.56 1.53
CA LEU A 156 -13.18 1.08 2.18
C LEU A 156 -12.07 2.11 1.93
N TYR A 157 -11.55 2.72 3.00
CA TYR A 157 -10.50 3.73 2.95
C TYR A 157 -9.16 3.10 3.36
N THR A 158 -8.11 3.42 2.61
CA THR A 158 -6.74 3.19 3.04
C THR A 158 -6.39 4.10 4.23
N PRO A 159 -5.28 3.84 4.93
CA PRO A 159 -4.65 4.86 5.76
C PRO A 159 -4.34 6.11 4.91
N VAL A 160 -4.21 7.26 5.59
CA VAL A 160 -3.66 8.47 4.96
C VAL A 160 -2.16 8.28 4.79
N VAL A 161 -1.65 8.61 3.60
CA VAL A 161 -0.24 8.55 3.25
C VAL A 161 0.24 9.96 2.96
N ASN A 162 1.34 10.37 3.58
CA ASN A 162 1.97 11.63 3.22
C ASN A 162 2.79 11.42 1.93
N ALA A 163 2.21 11.79 0.80
CA ALA A 163 2.86 11.73 -0.51
C ALA A 163 3.40 13.10 -0.97
N SER A 164 3.51 14.09 -0.08
CA SER A 164 3.92 15.46 -0.44
C SER A 164 5.34 15.56 -1.03
N THR A 165 6.17 14.55 -0.78
CA THR A 165 7.56 14.45 -1.25
C THR A 165 7.75 13.44 -2.39
N ALA A 166 6.69 12.75 -2.81
CA ALA A 166 6.75 11.71 -3.83
C ALA A 166 6.93 12.33 -5.23
N GLU A 167 8.00 11.97 -5.95
CA GLU A 167 8.22 12.41 -7.33
C GLU A 167 7.40 11.60 -8.35
N ALA A 168 7.01 10.39 -7.96
CA ALA A 168 6.04 9.55 -8.65
C ALA A 168 5.17 8.85 -7.61
N LEU A 169 3.93 8.54 -7.97
CA LEU A 169 3.00 7.85 -7.08
C LEU A 169 2.09 6.93 -7.90
N PHE A 170 2.03 5.67 -7.50
CA PHE A 170 1.25 4.64 -8.17
C PHE A 170 0.32 3.95 -7.18
N LEU A 171 -0.90 3.70 -7.63
CA LEU A 171 -1.82 2.77 -6.99
C LEU A 171 -1.88 1.50 -7.81
N SER A 172 -1.64 0.35 -7.18
CA SER A 172 -1.88 -0.96 -7.77
C SER A 172 -2.76 -1.82 -6.88
N PHE A 173 -3.52 -2.74 -7.49
CA PHE A 173 -4.40 -3.69 -6.80
C PHE A 173 -4.92 -4.73 -7.79
N ASP A 174 -5.32 -5.89 -7.26
CA ASP A 174 -6.09 -6.88 -7.99
C ASP A 174 -7.57 -6.72 -7.68
N GLN A 175 -8.41 -6.97 -8.69
CA GLN A 175 -9.85 -6.93 -8.48
C GLN A 175 -10.60 -8.03 -9.22
N TYR A 176 -11.76 -8.36 -8.67
CA TYR A 176 -12.88 -8.89 -9.42
C TYR A 176 -14.15 -8.11 -9.08
N TYR A 177 -14.54 -7.21 -9.99
CA TYR A 177 -15.82 -6.52 -9.93
C TYR A 177 -16.83 -7.23 -10.82
N ARG A 178 -17.92 -7.74 -10.23
CA ARG A 178 -19.00 -8.39 -10.97
C ARG A 178 -20.18 -7.43 -11.05
N HIS A 179 -20.52 -6.99 -12.26
CA HIS A 179 -21.51 -5.95 -12.46
C HIS A 179 -22.93 -6.51 -12.61
N LEU A 180 -23.92 -5.79 -12.08
CA LEU A 180 -25.34 -5.96 -12.42
C LEU A 180 -26.08 -4.63 -12.33
N GLY A 181 -27.04 -4.42 -13.24
CA GLY A 181 -27.97 -3.29 -13.16
C GLY A 181 -27.28 -1.93 -13.23
N SER A 182 -27.48 -1.14 -12.17
CA SER A 182 -26.95 0.23 -12.01
C SER A 182 -25.83 0.31 -10.97
N SER A 183 -25.25 -0.83 -10.58
CA SER A 183 -24.12 -0.85 -9.66
C SER A 183 -22.88 -0.17 -10.25
N PHE A 184 -21.99 0.26 -9.36
CA PHE A 184 -20.65 0.69 -9.74
C PHE A 184 -19.61 0.28 -8.69
N GLY A 185 -18.36 0.17 -9.14
CA GLY A 185 -17.17 0.11 -8.28
C GLY A 185 -16.22 1.25 -8.65
N LYS A 186 -16.08 2.24 -7.78
CA LYS A 186 -15.20 3.39 -8.00
C LYS A 186 -13.94 3.30 -7.17
N VAL A 187 -12.84 3.74 -7.75
CA VAL A 187 -11.62 4.07 -7.01
C VAL A 187 -11.45 5.57 -7.07
N GLU A 188 -11.29 6.17 -5.89
CA GLU A 188 -11.17 7.60 -5.74
C GLU A 188 -9.94 7.93 -4.89
N VAL A 189 -9.30 9.06 -5.21
CA VAL A 189 -8.14 9.58 -4.46
C VAL A 189 -8.45 10.97 -3.93
N TYR A 190 -7.95 11.29 -2.75
CA TYR A 190 -8.05 12.64 -2.20
C TYR A 190 -6.91 13.50 -2.76
N ASP A 191 -7.25 14.61 -3.43
CA ASP A 191 -6.28 15.52 -4.06
C ASP A 191 -5.76 16.63 -3.14
N GLY A 192 -6.07 16.56 -1.83
CA GLY A 192 -5.82 17.60 -0.85
C GLY A 192 -7.00 18.56 -0.65
N THR A 193 -8.02 18.50 -1.52
CA THR A 193 -9.21 19.35 -1.44
C THR A 193 -10.52 18.60 -1.63
N ALA A 194 -10.54 17.60 -2.52
CA ALA A 194 -11.71 16.84 -2.91
C ALA A 194 -11.34 15.40 -3.29
N TRP A 195 -12.35 14.53 -3.27
CA TRP A 195 -12.23 13.18 -3.80
C TRP A 195 -12.38 13.19 -5.33
N VAL A 196 -11.40 12.62 -6.02
CA VAL A 196 -11.34 12.52 -7.48
C VAL A 196 -11.48 11.07 -7.90
N THR A 197 -12.45 10.75 -8.76
CA THR A 197 -12.60 9.40 -9.32
C THR A 197 -11.55 9.14 -10.40
N ILE A 198 -10.71 8.12 -10.16
CA ILE A 198 -9.64 7.68 -11.08
C ILE A 198 -10.00 6.38 -11.81
N LEU A 199 -10.94 5.59 -11.27
CA LEU A 199 -11.52 4.41 -11.92
C LEU A 199 -13.01 4.34 -11.60
N ASN A 200 -13.81 3.94 -12.59
CA ASN A 200 -15.25 3.74 -12.41
C ASN A 200 -15.71 2.51 -13.21
N GLN A 201 -15.89 1.40 -12.52
CA GLN A 201 -16.40 0.17 -13.10
C GLN A 201 -17.91 0.22 -13.22
N THR A 202 -18.40 0.09 -14.45
CA THR A 202 -19.84 0.00 -14.80
C THR A 202 -20.13 -1.24 -15.66
N ALA A 203 -19.18 -2.16 -15.70
CA ALA A 203 -19.25 -3.46 -16.35
C ALA A 203 -18.32 -4.42 -15.60
N THR A 204 -18.55 -5.73 -15.73
CA THR A 204 -17.72 -6.74 -15.09
C THR A 204 -16.26 -6.58 -15.48
N ALA A 205 -15.37 -6.58 -14.49
CA ALA A 205 -13.93 -6.46 -14.66
C ALA A 205 -13.21 -7.52 -13.82
N GLY A 206 -12.40 -8.35 -14.49
CA GLY A 206 -11.72 -9.49 -13.89
C GLY A 206 -12.61 -10.73 -13.76
N ALA A 207 -12.02 -11.79 -13.22
CA ALA A 207 -12.66 -13.03 -12.84
C ALA A 207 -11.79 -13.75 -11.80
N TRP A 208 -12.36 -14.67 -11.01
CA TRP A 208 -11.58 -15.47 -10.05
C TRP A 208 -10.36 -16.19 -10.66
N SER A 209 -10.45 -16.65 -11.91
CA SER A 209 -9.33 -17.34 -12.59
C SER A 209 -8.38 -16.40 -13.34
N ASN A 210 -8.74 -15.13 -13.46
CA ASN A 210 -7.96 -14.10 -14.13
C ASN A 210 -8.37 -12.73 -13.56
N PRO A 211 -7.92 -12.40 -12.33
CA PRO A 211 -8.21 -11.12 -11.71
C PRO A 211 -7.76 -9.98 -12.62
N ASN A 212 -8.45 -8.85 -12.52
CA ASN A 212 -8.05 -7.66 -13.24
C ASN A 212 -7.03 -6.87 -12.41
N HIS A 213 -5.76 -7.09 -12.67
CA HIS A 213 -4.69 -6.29 -12.09
C HIS A 213 -4.76 -4.84 -12.62
N GLN A 214 -4.62 -3.87 -11.72
CA GLN A 214 -4.58 -2.44 -12.04
C GLN A 214 -3.26 -1.83 -11.58
N VAL A 215 -2.74 -0.91 -12.39
CA VAL A 215 -1.65 0.00 -12.03
C VAL A 215 -2.04 1.37 -12.58
N ILE A 216 -2.20 2.35 -11.71
CA ILE A 216 -2.67 3.69 -12.05
C ILE A 216 -1.66 4.70 -11.54
N ASP A 217 -1.18 5.56 -12.44
CA ASP A 217 -0.37 6.72 -12.10
C ASP A 217 -1.28 7.78 -11.45
N VAL A 218 -0.99 8.09 -10.19
CA VAL A 218 -1.71 9.06 -9.35
C VAL A 218 -0.78 10.19 -8.90
N THR A 219 0.37 10.35 -9.54
CA THR A 219 1.39 11.36 -9.22
C THR A 219 0.81 12.77 -9.17
N ALA A 220 -0.13 13.08 -10.07
CA ALA A 220 -0.79 14.38 -10.13
C ALA A 220 -1.63 14.74 -8.89
N TYR A 221 -1.93 13.76 -8.03
CA TYR A 221 -2.74 13.91 -6.82
C TYR A 221 -1.92 13.84 -5.53
N ALA A 222 -0.60 13.69 -5.61
CA ALA A 222 0.28 13.58 -4.45
C ALA A 222 0.16 14.81 -3.52
N ASN A 223 -0.13 14.56 -2.25
CA ASN A 223 -0.28 15.59 -1.21
C ASN A 223 -0.05 15.00 0.19
N GLU A 224 -0.03 15.85 1.23
CA GLU A 224 0.23 15.43 2.61
C GLU A 224 -0.89 14.57 3.23
N GLU A 225 -2.11 14.65 2.68
CA GLU A 225 -3.30 13.91 3.08
C GLU A 225 -3.74 12.89 2.01
N PHE A 226 -2.83 12.43 1.14
CA PHE A 226 -3.19 11.51 0.07
C PHE A 226 -3.83 10.24 0.64
N GLN A 227 -4.98 9.87 0.11
CA GLN A 227 -5.75 8.73 0.58
C GLN A 227 -6.51 8.13 -0.59
N VAL A 228 -6.65 6.81 -0.61
CA VAL A 228 -7.45 6.08 -1.59
C VAL A 228 -8.71 5.56 -0.91
N ARG A 229 -9.83 5.58 -1.62
CA ARG A 229 -11.03 4.84 -1.21
C ARG A 229 -11.61 4.02 -2.35
N PHE A 230 -12.08 2.83 -1.99
CA PHE A 230 -12.83 1.94 -2.86
C PHE A 230 -14.30 2.07 -2.50
N HIS A 231 -15.12 2.48 -3.47
CA HIS A 231 -16.53 2.81 -3.28
C HIS A 231 -17.40 1.89 -4.13
N TYR A 232 -18.10 0.98 -3.46
CA TYR A 232 -19.10 0.12 -4.07
C TYR A 232 -20.51 0.71 -3.87
N SER A 233 -21.33 0.72 -4.90
CA SER A 233 -22.77 0.92 -4.76
C SER A 233 -23.53 -0.06 -5.62
N ASP A 234 -24.63 -0.59 -5.09
CA ASP A 234 -25.54 -1.45 -5.81
C ASP A 234 -26.61 -0.67 -6.62
N GLY A 235 -26.53 0.67 -6.60
CA GLY A 235 -27.52 1.53 -7.24
C GLY A 235 -28.92 1.40 -6.66
N THR A 236 -29.04 1.04 -5.38
CA THR A 236 -30.29 0.81 -4.64
C THR A 236 -31.11 -0.37 -5.17
N SER A 237 -30.46 -1.35 -5.79
CA SER A 237 -31.08 -2.56 -6.30
C SER A 237 -30.15 -3.75 -6.11
N TRP A 238 -30.72 -4.96 -6.16
CA TRP A 238 -29.94 -6.18 -6.08
C TRP A 238 -28.86 -6.19 -7.16
N SER A 239 -27.60 -6.23 -6.71
CA SER A 239 -26.42 -6.32 -7.56
C SER A 239 -25.52 -7.47 -7.10
N TRP A 240 -24.38 -7.65 -7.76
CA TRP A 240 -23.40 -8.66 -7.34
C TRP A 240 -22.41 -8.07 -6.33
N TYR A 241 -21.12 -8.08 -6.63
CA TYR A 241 -20.07 -7.89 -5.65
C TYR A 241 -18.82 -7.23 -6.23
N TRP A 242 -17.95 -6.82 -5.33
CA TRP A 242 -16.58 -6.42 -5.65
C TRP A 242 -15.61 -7.10 -4.68
N SER A 243 -14.58 -7.74 -5.23
CA SER A 243 -13.44 -8.27 -4.49
C SER A 243 -12.17 -7.47 -4.82
N LEU A 244 -11.34 -7.22 -3.80
CA LEU A 244 -10.08 -6.50 -3.87
C LEU A 244 -8.99 -7.27 -3.13
N ASP A 245 -7.79 -7.24 -3.69
CA ASP A 245 -6.62 -7.83 -3.07
C ASP A 245 -5.34 -7.11 -3.51
N ASN A 246 -4.22 -7.39 -2.85
CA ASN A 246 -2.87 -6.93 -3.21
C ASN A 246 -2.80 -5.41 -3.46
N VAL A 247 -3.41 -4.60 -2.59
CA VAL A 247 -3.42 -3.14 -2.72
C VAL A 247 -2.04 -2.60 -2.36
N ALA A 248 -1.45 -1.82 -3.24
CA ALA A 248 -0.21 -1.10 -2.98
C ALA A 248 -0.24 0.36 -3.41
N ILE A 249 0.27 1.24 -2.56
CA ILE A 249 0.55 2.66 -2.86
C ILE A 249 2.06 2.83 -2.77
N THR A 250 2.71 3.16 -3.90
CA THR A 250 4.16 3.13 -4.03
C THR A 250 4.68 4.31 -4.84
N ASP A 251 5.95 4.67 -4.65
CA ASP A 251 6.65 5.75 -5.38
C ASP A 251 7.38 5.25 -6.64
N ALA A 252 7.32 3.96 -6.91
CA ALA A 252 7.82 3.31 -8.11
C ALA A 252 6.83 2.26 -8.59
N VAL A 253 6.85 1.94 -9.89
CA VAL A 253 5.97 0.89 -10.43
C VAL A 253 6.39 -0.46 -9.84
N THR A 254 5.55 -1.03 -8.97
CA THR A 254 5.63 -2.42 -8.56
C THR A 254 5.12 -3.32 -9.69
N ARG A 255 5.83 -4.43 -9.94
CA ARG A 255 5.55 -5.38 -11.04
C ARG A 255 4.85 -6.62 -10.52
#